data_AF-A0A4R4T698-F1
#
_entry.id   AF-A0A4R4T698-F1
#
_cell.length_a   1.000
_cell.length_b   1.000
_cell.length_c   1.000
_cell.angle_alpha   90.00
_cell.angle_beta   90.00
_cell.angle_gamma   90.00
#
_symmetry.space_group_name_H-M   'P 1'
#
loop_
_entity.id
_entity.type
_entity.pdbx_description
1 polymer ?
#
loop_
_entity_poly.entity_id
_entity_poly.type
_entity_poly.pdbx_seq_one_letter_code
_entity_poly.pdbx_strand_id
1 'polypeptide(L)'
;MNDGSLAALVVLGAFHGVNPAMGWLFAVARGLQERSRSLVLQSLPAIAAGHAASVGAIAVLIVATRSATTTRAAAIGGGALLVGFGLWHLLSRRHFRWVDMRISLWQLAGWSFLMSSVHGAGLMLVPLLTADGTPLPGHDHGLGAASGSALSTGVFVTAVHTLSMFAVAGAIAVVVYEIVGLAVLRRAWFNLDRIWAIALVTAGAFTLFTAL
;
A
#
# COMPACT_ATOMS: atom_id res chain seq x y z
N MET A 1 -12.01 -0.20 20.23
CA MET A 1 -11.22 0.85 19.53
C MET A 1 -11.50 2.19 20.18
N ASN A 2 -10.47 2.96 20.52
CA ASN A 2 -10.61 4.35 20.99
C ASN A 2 -10.59 5.33 19.79
N ASP A 3 -11.07 6.55 19.98
CA ASP A 3 -11.15 7.56 18.90
C ASP A 3 -9.78 7.86 18.27
N GLY A 4 -8.70 7.83 19.08
CA GLY A 4 -7.33 8.04 18.62
C GLY A 4 -6.81 6.96 17.67
N SER A 5 -7.13 5.69 17.92
CA SER A 5 -6.72 4.57 17.05
C SER A 5 -7.44 4.57 15.71
N LEU A 6 -8.73 4.96 15.69
CA LEU A 6 -9.49 5.12 14.47
C LEU A 6 -8.94 6.28 13.64
N ALA A 7 -8.65 7.42 14.29
CA ALA A 7 -8.04 8.57 13.62
C ALA A 7 -6.66 8.22 13.03
N ALA A 8 -5.80 7.53 13.79
CA ALA A 8 -4.50 7.08 13.30
C ALA A 8 -4.62 6.15 12.09
N LEU A 9 -5.57 5.21 12.13
CA LEU A 9 -5.81 4.26 11.05
C LEU A 9 -6.32 4.95 9.77
N VAL A 10 -7.20 5.95 9.92
CA VAL A 10 -7.67 6.80 8.81
C VAL A 10 -6.53 7.66 8.27
N VAL A 11 -5.75 8.33 9.13
CA VAL A 11 -4.60 9.15 8.69
C VAL A 11 -3.57 8.30 7.94
N LEU A 12 -3.28 7.09 8.44
CA LEU A 12 -2.36 6.17 7.79
C LEU A 12 -2.89 5.68 6.44
N GLY A 13 -4.21 5.41 6.33
CA GLY A 13 -4.85 5.08 5.07
C GLY A 13 -4.76 6.24 4.07
N ALA A 14 -5.10 7.45 4.50
CA ALA A 14 -5.00 8.66 3.71
C ALA A 14 -3.56 8.91 3.22
N PHE A 15 -2.56 8.73 4.08
CA PHE A 15 -1.14 8.84 3.72
C PHE A 15 -0.76 7.90 2.57
N HIS A 16 -1.21 6.64 2.61
CA HIS A 16 -1.01 5.72 1.48
C HIS A 16 -1.78 6.18 0.23
N GLY A 17 -2.97 6.76 0.39
CA GLY A 17 -3.79 7.21 -0.73
C GLY A 17 -3.17 8.38 -1.51
N VAL A 18 -2.37 9.22 -0.84
CA VAL A 18 -1.62 10.31 -1.49
C VAL A 18 -0.54 9.76 -2.43
N ASN A 19 0.02 8.58 -2.14
CA ASN A 19 1.16 8.04 -2.89
C ASN A 19 0.74 7.61 -4.32
N PRO A 20 1.25 8.26 -5.39
CA PRO A 20 0.88 8.00 -6.78
C PRO A 20 1.10 6.56 -7.23
N ALA A 21 2.09 5.91 -6.68
CA ALA A 21 2.47 4.57 -7.11
C ALA A 21 1.71 3.45 -6.40
N MET A 22 0.82 3.78 -5.46
CA MET A 22 -0.18 2.83 -4.98
C MET A 22 -1.15 2.39 -6.07
N GLY A 23 -1.20 3.12 -7.19
CA GLY A 23 -1.87 2.69 -8.41
C GLY A 23 -2.64 3.79 -9.12
N TRP A 24 -2.99 4.88 -8.41
CA TRP A 24 -3.91 5.88 -8.93
C TRP A 24 -3.32 6.66 -10.11
N LEU A 25 -2.00 6.77 -10.20
CA LEU A 25 -1.34 7.34 -11.38
C LEU A 25 -1.59 6.52 -12.65
N PHE A 26 -1.62 5.19 -12.55
CA PHE A 26 -1.96 4.31 -13.67
C PHE A 26 -3.43 4.39 -14.04
N ALA A 27 -4.32 4.56 -13.04
CA ALA A 27 -5.74 4.84 -13.29
C ALA A 27 -5.92 6.11 -14.12
N VAL A 28 -5.20 7.19 -13.76
CA VAL A 28 -5.18 8.45 -14.51
C VAL A 28 -4.60 8.25 -15.92
N ALA A 29 -3.46 7.57 -16.05
CA ALA A 29 -2.84 7.31 -17.34
C ALA A 29 -3.77 6.54 -18.28
N ARG A 30 -4.44 5.48 -17.78
CA ARG A 30 -5.43 4.70 -18.52
C ARG A 30 -6.64 5.55 -18.95
N GLY A 31 -7.14 6.41 -18.06
CA GLY A 31 -8.22 7.35 -18.40
C GLY A 31 -7.82 8.36 -19.46
N LEU A 32 -6.58 8.85 -19.43
CA LEU A 32 -6.06 9.81 -20.41
C LEU A 32 -5.79 9.16 -21.78
N GLN A 33 -5.37 7.88 -21.81
CA GLN A 33 -5.15 7.12 -23.05
C GLN A 33 -6.43 7.02 -23.89
N GLU A 34 -7.56 6.69 -23.27
CA GLU A 34 -8.85 6.54 -23.99
C GLU A 34 -9.80 7.73 -23.78
N ARG A 35 -9.28 8.84 -23.22
CA ARG A 35 -10.04 10.07 -22.88
C ARG A 35 -11.37 9.78 -22.16
N SER A 36 -11.32 8.88 -21.18
CA SER A 36 -12.51 8.41 -20.46
C SER A 36 -12.30 8.44 -18.95
N ARG A 37 -13.06 9.31 -18.27
CA ARG A 37 -13.17 9.34 -16.80
C ARG A 37 -13.63 8.00 -16.24
N SER A 38 -14.50 7.30 -16.97
CA SER A 38 -15.01 5.99 -16.56
C SER A 38 -13.88 4.99 -16.34
N LEU A 39 -12.82 5.03 -17.17
CA LEU A 39 -11.68 4.13 -17.00
C LEU A 39 -10.79 4.46 -15.80
N VAL A 40 -10.73 5.74 -15.40
CA VAL A 40 -10.10 6.13 -14.13
C VAL A 40 -10.86 5.47 -12.98
N LEU A 41 -12.19 5.63 -12.96
CA LEU A 41 -13.03 5.11 -11.89
C LEU A 41 -13.05 3.57 -11.86
N GLN A 42 -13.09 2.90 -13.02
CA GLN A 42 -13.01 1.43 -13.12
C GLN A 42 -11.68 0.86 -12.61
N SER A 43 -10.62 1.67 -12.60
CA SER A 43 -9.30 1.26 -12.14
C SER A 43 -9.16 1.33 -10.61
N LEU A 44 -9.94 2.17 -9.93
CA LEU A 44 -9.86 2.34 -8.48
C LEU A 44 -10.20 1.04 -7.70
N PRO A 45 -11.25 0.26 -8.04
CA PRO A 45 -11.55 -0.98 -7.33
C PRO A 45 -10.40 -2.01 -7.41
N ALA A 46 -9.71 -2.09 -8.54
CA ALA A 46 -8.55 -2.97 -8.68
C ALA A 46 -7.40 -2.56 -7.76
N ILE A 47 -7.18 -1.25 -7.60
CA ILE A 47 -6.19 -0.70 -6.67
C ILE A 47 -6.57 -1.05 -5.22
N ALA A 48 -7.82 -0.79 -4.82
CA ALA A 48 -8.29 -1.17 -3.49
C ALA A 48 -8.15 -2.67 -3.22
N ALA A 49 -8.48 -3.50 -4.21
CA ALA A 49 -8.36 -4.96 -4.09
C ALA A 49 -6.91 -5.41 -3.88
N GLY A 50 -5.95 -4.85 -4.63
CA GLY A 50 -4.54 -5.13 -4.45
C GLY A 50 -4.04 -4.74 -3.05
N HIS A 51 -4.36 -3.54 -2.59
CA HIS A 51 -3.99 -3.06 -1.25
C HIS A 51 -4.62 -3.90 -0.15
N ALA A 52 -5.93 -4.15 -0.23
CA ALA A 52 -6.66 -4.98 0.74
C ALA A 52 -6.09 -6.40 0.80
N ALA A 53 -5.69 -6.98 -0.33
CA ALA A 53 -5.07 -8.30 -0.37
C ALA A 53 -3.71 -8.32 0.35
N SER A 54 -2.90 -7.27 0.23
CA SER A 54 -1.61 -7.17 0.94
C SER A 54 -1.81 -7.05 2.44
N VAL A 55 -2.66 -6.11 2.87
CA VAL A 55 -3.00 -5.91 4.28
C VAL A 55 -3.64 -7.17 4.87
N GLY A 56 -4.61 -7.74 4.15
CA GLY A 56 -5.32 -8.95 4.55
C GLY A 56 -4.40 -10.17 4.65
N ALA A 57 -3.42 -10.32 3.75
CA ALA A 57 -2.45 -11.40 3.84
C ALA A 57 -1.62 -11.33 5.14
N ILE A 58 -1.17 -10.14 5.52
CA ILE A 58 -0.46 -9.94 6.79
C ILE A 58 -1.39 -10.15 7.99
N ALA A 59 -2.62 -9.62 7.95
CA ALA A 59 -3.60 -9.83 9.02
C ALA A 59 -3.90 -11.32 9.23
N VAL A 60 -4.12 -12.09 8.16
CA VAL A 60 -4.32 -13.54 8.20
C VAL A 60 -3.08 -14.23 8.75
N LEU A 61 -1.88 -13.87 8.29
CA LEU A 61 -0.64 -14.46 8.76
C LEU A 61 -0.45 -14.26 10.27
N ILE A 62 -0.73 -13.06 10.79
CA ILE A 62 -0.67 -12.75 12.23
C ILE A 62 -1.68 -13.61 13.01
N VAL A 63 -2.94 -13.64 12.56
CA VAL A 63 -4.01 -14.38 13.25
C VAL A 63 -3.77 -15.89 13.23
N ALA A 64 -3.36 -16.44 12.09
CA ALA A 64 -3.20 -17.87 11.87
C ALA A 64 -1.97 -18.45 12.57
N THR A 65 -0.86 -17.69 12.60
CA THR A 65 0.40 -18.23 13.11
C THR A 65 0.65 -17.87 14.56
N ARG A 66 0.23 -16.68 15.01
CA ARG A 66 0.65 -16.06 16.29
C ARG A 66 2.15 -16.22 16.58
N SER A 67 2.96 -16.37 15.53
CA SER A 67 4.35 -16.80 15.60
C SER A 67 5.25 -15.66 15.18
N ALA A 68 6.06 -15.21 16.12
CA ALA A 68 7.09 -14.20 15.86
C ALA A 68 8.06 -14.67 14.77
N THR A 69 8.39 -15.97 14.74
CA THR A 69 9.30 -16.56 13.75
C THR A 69 8.74 -16.51 12.34
N THR A 70 7.46 -16.85 12.14
CA THR A 70 6.82 -16.81 10.81
C THR A 70 6.66 -15.38 10.32
N THR A 71 6.29 -14.45 11.21
CA THR A 71 6.21 -13.02 10.90
C THR A 71 7.57 -12.45 10.50
N ARG A 72 8.63 -12.83 11.23
CA ARG A 72 10.02 -12.45 10.93
C ARG A 72 10.49 -13.01 9.58
N ALA A 73 10.22 -14.27 9.29
CA ALA A 73 10.56 -14.89 8.00
C ALA A 73 9.85 -14.21 6.82
N ALA A 74 8.57 -13.86 6.98
CA ALA A 74 7.82 -13.11 5.97
C ALA A 74 8.38 -11.70 5.76
N ALA A 75 8.77 -10.99 6.83
CA ALA A 75 9.40 -9.68 6.75
C ALA A 75 10.77 -9.74 6.04
N ILE A 76 11.59 -10.75 6.35
CA ILE A 76 12.89 -10.96 5.69
C ILE A 76 12.70 -11.27 4.20
N GLY A 77 11.80 -12.23 3.88
CA GLY A 77 11.52 -12.61 2.50
C GLY A 77 10.96 -11.45 1.68
N GLY A 78 10.01 -10.70 2.24
CA GLY A 78 9.48 -9.47 1.66
C GLY A 78 10.59 -8.44 1.44
N GLY A 79 11.31 -8.06 2.48
CA GLY A 79 12.41 -7.08 2.41
C GLY A 79 13.48 -7.43 1.36
N ALA A 80 13.87 -8.70 1.25
CA ALA A 80 14.84 -9.15 0.24
C ALA A 80 14.30 -9.02 -1.19
N LEU A 81 13.05 -9.39 -1.43
CA LEU A 81 12.40 -9.21 -2.74
C LEU A 81 12.31 -7.73 -3.13
N LEU A 82 12.04 -6.85 -2.18
CA LEU A 82 11.98 -5.40 -2.40
C LEU A 82 13.31 -4.80 -2.79
N VAL A 83 14.38 -5.15 -2.07
CA VAL A 83 15.73 -4.70 -2.40
C VAL A 83 16.13 -5.23 -3.77
N GLY A 84 15.92 -6.52 -4.04
CA GLY A 84 16.24 -7.13 -5.34
C GLY A 84 15.51 -6.46 -6.50
N PHE A 85 14.20 -6.24 -6.36
CA PHE A 85 13.39 -5.60 -7.39
C PHE A 85 13.76 -4.11 -7.58
N GLY A 86 13.96 -3.37 -6.48
CA GLY A 86 14.37 -1.96 -6.53
C GLY A 86 15.74 -1.77 -7.20
N LEU A 87 16.72 -2.62 -6.86
CA LEU A 87 18.05 -2.61 -7.50
C LEU A 87 17.96 -3.00 -8.98
N TRP A 88 17.20 -4.04 -9.32
CA TRP A 88 16.98 -4.41 -10.72
C TRP A 88 16.36 -3.25 -11.50
N HIS A 89 15.37 -2.57 -10.95
CA HIS A 89 14.73 -1.41 -11.56
C HIS A 89 15.69 -0.23 -11.74
N LEU A 90 16.54 0.04 -10.74
CA LEU A 90 17.54 1.13 -10.78
C LEU A 90 18.65 0.87 -11.81
N LEU A 91 19.08 -0.39 -11.93
CA LEU A 91 20.24 -0.80 -12.74
C LEU A 91 19.85 -1.24 -14.16
N SER A 92 18.57 -1.49 -14.42
CA SER A 92 18.09 -1.86 -15.75
C SER A 92 18.26 -0.69 -16.72
N ARG A 93 19.16 -0.85 -17.70
CA ARG A 93 19.36 0.07 -18.84
C ARG A 93 18.17 0.09 -19.79
N ARG A 94 17.22 -0.85 -19.65
CA ARG A 94 15.95 -0.81 -20.37
C ARG A 94 15.10 0.25 -19.70
N HIS A 95 15.15 1.47 -20.23
CA HIS A 95 14.08 2.43 -20.02
C HIS A 95 12.79 1.75 -20.45
N PHE A 96 11.97 1.34 -19.48
CA PHE A 96 10.69 0.72 -19.76
C PHE A 96 9.85 1.81 -20.43
N ARG A 97 9.78 1.78 -21.77
CA ARG A 97 8.95 2.69 -22.56
C ARG A 97 7.50 2.27 -22.36
N TRP A 98 6.92 2.70 -21.24
CA TRP A 98 5.52 2.49 -20.85
C TRP A 98 4.50 3.25 -21.72
N VAL A 99 4.93 3.82 -22.85
CA VAL A 99 4.14 4.76 -23.66
C VAL A 99 2.93 4.07 -24.34
N ASP A 100 2.91 2.73 -24.45
CA ASP A 100 1.83 1.98 -25.10
C ASP A 100 1.19 0.86 -24.25
N MET A 101 1.48 0.77 -22.94
CA MET A 101 0.94 -0.35 -22.15
C MET A 101 -0.50 -0.05 -21.69
N ARG A 102 -1.48 -0.67 -22.34
CA ARG A 102 -2.84 -0.84 -21.80
C ARG A 102 -2.76 -1.75 -20.56
N ILE A 103 -2.54 -1.15 -19.38
CA ILE A 103 -2.57 -1.89 -18.11
C ILE A 103 -3.97 -2.46 -17.89
N SER A 104 -4.05 -3.78 -17.80
CA SER A 104 -5.26 -4.49 -17.38
C SER A 104 -5.54 -4.27 -15.88
N LEU A 105 -6.80 -4.45 -15.47
CA LEU A 105 -7.19 -4.36 -14.06
C LEU A 105 -6.41 -5.33 -13.16
N TRP A 106 -6.10 -6.53 -13.67
CA TRP A 106 -5.31 -7.53 -12.91
C TRP A 106 -3.87 -7.09 -12.69
N GLN A 107 -3.24 -6.51 -13.71
CA GLN A 107 -1.90 -5.95 -13.56
C GLN A 107 -1.89 -4.79 -12.57
N LEU A 108 -2.94 -3.96 -12.58
CA LEU A 108 -3.09 -2.87 -11.64
C LEU A 108 -3.29 -3.35 -10.19
N ALA A 109 -4.11 -4.39 -9.99
CA ALA A 109 -4.30 -5.00 -8.68
C ALA A 109 -3.02 -5.67 -8.19
N GLY A 110 -2.32 -6.43 -9.04
CA GLY A 110 -1.04 -7.05 -8.71
C GLY A 110 0.04 -6.01 -8.39
N TRP A 111 0.06 -4.90 -9.12
CA TRP A 111 0.94 -3.77 -8.82
C TRP A 111 0.62 -3.15 -7.47
N SER A 112 -0.65 -2.83 -7.21
CA SER A 112 -1.06 -2.25 -5.93
C SER A 112 -0.77 -3.18 -4.75
N PHE A 113 -0.98 -4.49 -4.92
CA PHE A 113 -0.58 -5.51 -3.94
C PHE A 113 0.93 -5.49 -3.66
N LEU A 114 1.75 -5.47 -4.72
CA LEU A 114 3.20 -5.41 -4.59
C LEU A 114 3.60 -4.14 -3.84
N MET A 115 3.12 -2.97 -4.25
CA MET A 115 3.45 -1.68 -3.66
C MET A 115 2.99 -1.51 -2.22
N SER A 116 1.81 -2.05 -1.90
CA SER A 116 1.30 -2.12 -0.52
C SER A 116 2.20 -2.99 0.36
N SER A 117 2.66 -4.13 -0.17
CA SER A 117 3.60 -5.02 0.53
C SER A 117 4.98 -4.37 0.70
N VAL A 118 5.44 -3.62 -0.30
CA VAL A 118 6.68 -2.82 -0.25
C VAL A 118 6.66 -1.80 0.86
N HIS A 119 5.57 -1.04 0.93
CA HIS A 119 5.40 0.01 1.93
C HIS A 119 5.16 -0.56 3.32
N GLY A 120 5.04 -1.89 3.46
CA GLY A 120 4.74 -2.54 4.72
C GLY A 120 3.36 -2.17 5.25
N ALA A 121 2.39 -1.84 4.39
CA ALA A 121 1.08 -1.36 4.82
C ALA A 121 0.39 -2.34 5.77
N GLY A 122 0.50 -3.65 5.49
CA GLY A 122 0.02 -4.69 6.41
C GLY A 122 0.81 -4.77 7.73
N LEU A 123 2.12 -4.56 7.70
CA LEU A 123 2.97 -4.56 8.89
C LEU A 123 2.73 -3.32 9.77
N MET A 124 2.45 -2.16 9.19
CA MET A 124 2.14 -0.94 9.93
C MET A 124 0.87 -1.04 10.76
N LEU A 125 -0.01 -2.00 10.43
CA LEU A 125 -1.23 -2.27 11.18
C LEU A 125 -1.03 -3.30 12.29
N VAL A 126 0.14 -3.96 12.37
CA VAL A 126 0.48 -4.94 13.43
C VAL A 126 0.24 -4.37 14.85
N PRO A 127 0.69 -3.15 15.21
CA PRO A 127 0.46 -2.63 16.56
C PRO A 127 -1.03 -2.48 16.88
N LEU A 128 -1.85 -2.10 15.89
CA LEU A 128 -3.31 -1.98 16.04
C LEU A 128 -3.99 -3.35 16.13
N LEU A 129 -3.44 -4.38 15.47
CA LEU A 129 -3.96 -5.75 15.47
C LEU A 129 -3.52 -6.57 16.70
N THR A 130 -2.46 -6.15 17.40
CA THR A 130 -1.85 -6.89 18.53
C THR A 130 -2.02 -6.22 19.89
N ALA A 131 -2.54 -4.99 19.93
CA ALA A 131 -2.81 -4.24 21.16
C ALA A 131 -3.80 -4.94 22.13
N ASP A 132 -4.52 -5.98 21.70
CA ASP A 132 -5.47 -6.74 22.52
C ASP A 132 -4.80 -7.79 23.46
N GLY A 133 -3.46 -7.87 23.58
CA GLY A 133 -2.84 -9.03 24.26
C GLY A 133 -1.56 -8.88 25.08
N THR A 134 -0.91 -7.71 25.18
CA THR A 134 0.33 -7.59 25.97
C THR A 134 0.42 -6.25 26.69
N PRO A 135 0.45 -6.20 28.04
CA PRO A 135 0.73 -4.99 28.76
C PRO A 135 2.23 -4.69 28.65
N LEU A 136 2.61 -3.72 27.82
CA LEU A 136 3.96 -3.17 27.83
C LEU A 136 4.04 -2.11 28.95
N PRO A 137 5.05 -2.14 29.84
CA PRO A 137 5.17 -1.12 30.88
C PRO A 137 5.63 0.20 30.26
N GLY A 138 4.74 1.19 30.21
CA GLY A 138 5.05 2.57 29.81
C GLY A 138 4.32 2.99 28.53
N HIS A 139 3.39 3.93 28.71
CA HIS A 139 2.53 4.62 27.72
C HIS A 139 1.17 3.97 27.46
N ASP A 140 0.22 4.36 28.32
CA ASP A 140 -1.20 4.01 28.29
C ASP A 140 -1.92 4.65 27.08
N HIS A 141 -1.91 3.95 25.95
CA HIS A 141 -2.85 4.19 24.84
C HIS A 141 -3.58 2.91 24.38
N GLY A 142 -3.60 1.89 25.25
CA GLY A 142 -4.21 0.58 25.02
C GLY A 142 -5.71 0.66 24.72
N LEU A 143 -6.13 -0.15 23.74
CA LEU A 143 -7.49 -0.18 23.21
C LEU A 143 -8.46 -0.77 24.24
N GLY A 144 -9.53 -0.02 24.52
CA GLY A 144 -10.73 -0.56 25.14
C GLY A 144 -11.33 -1.66 24.27
N ALA A 145 -11.58 -2.79 24.92
CA ALA A 145 -12.11 -4.04 24.40
C ALA A 145 -13.18 -3.84 23.33
N ALA A 146 -12.87 -4.21 22.08
CA ALA A 146 -13.89 -4.58 21.12
C ALA A 146 -14.26 -6.05 21.39
N SER A 147 -15.54 -6.32 21.66
CA SER A 147 -16.11 -7.66 21.92
C SER A 147 -16.19 -8.54 20.65
N GLY A 148 -15.18 -8.50 19.78
CA GLY A 148 -15.12 -9.19 18.49
C GLY A 148 -13.94 -10.16 18.41
N SER A 149 -14.04 -11.19 17.55
CA SER A 149 -12.93 -12.10 17.29
C SER A 149 -11.76 -11.39 16.61
N ALA A 150 -10.53 -11.89 16.77
CA ALA A 150 -9.34 -11.35 16.11
C ALA A 150 -9.50 -11.21 14.58
N LEU A 151 -10.28 -12.11 13.97
CA LEU A 151 -10.66 -12.04 12.57
C LEU A 151 -11.53 -10.80 12.27
N SER A 152 -12.55 -10.53 13.10
CA SER A 152 -13.42 -9.36 12.93
C SER A 152 -12.67 -8.04 13.08
N THR A 153 -11.73 -7.96 14.04
CA THR A 153 -10.83 -6.81 14.20
C THR A 153 -9.93 -6.64 12.97
N GLY A 154 -9.34 -7.73 12.46
CA GLY A 154 -8.52 -7.70 11.25
C GLY A 154 -9.27 -7.22 10.01
N VAL A 155 -10.49 -7.71 9.81
CA VAL A 155 -11.37 -7.27 8.71
C VAL A 155 -11.71 -5.80 8.84
N PHE A 156 -12.11 -5.35 10.03
CA PHE A 156 -12.47 -3.95 10.28
C PHE A 156 -11.30 -3.00 10.01
N VAL A 157 -10.14 -3.31 10.59
CA VAL A 157 -8.90 -2.54 10.43
C VAL A 157 -8.51 -2.45 8.95
N THR A 158 -8.52 -3.57 8.25
CA THR A 158 -8.21 -3.64 6.81
C THR A 158 -9.19 -2.81 5.99
N ALA A 159 -10.48 -2.92 6.29
CA ALA A 159 -11.54 -2.21 5.57
C ALA A 159 -11.43 -0.69 5.74
N VAL A 160 -11.34 -0.19 6.98
CA VAL A 160 -11.28 1.26 7.23
C VAL A 160 -10.01 1.87 6.63
N HIS A 161 -8.87 1.18 6.76
CA HIS A 161 -7.60 1.66 6.24
C HIS A 161 -7.62 1.71 4.70
N THR A 162 -8.13 0.65 4.06
CA THR A 162 -8.26 0.58 2.60
C THR A 162 -9.28 1.59 2.06
N LEU A 163 -10.41 1.80 2.74
CA LEU A 163 -11.42 2.77 2.33
C LEU A 163 -10.90 4.20 2.40
N SER A 164 -10.16 4.53 3.46
CA SER A 164 -9.50 5.84 3.59
C SER A 164 -8.49 6.07 2.47
N MET A 165 -7.63 5.08 2.21
CA MET A 165 -6.67 5.10 1.10
C MET A 165 -7.38 5.30 -0.24
N PHE A 166 -8.41 4.50 -0.51
CA PHE A 166 -9.20 4.55 -1.73
C PHE A 166 -9.87 5.90 -1.95
N ALA A 167 -10.45 6.50 -0.91
CA ALA A 167 -11.09 7.81 -1.00
C ALA A 167 -10.10 8.91 -1.39
N VAL A 168 -8.93 8.95 -0.74
CA VAL A 168 -7.88 9.94 -1.03
C VAL A 168 -7.29 9.72 -2.43
N ALA A 169 -6.94 8.47 -2.76
CA ALA A 169 -6.41 8.11 -4.07
C ALA A 169 -7.39 8.44 -5.20
N GLY A 170 -8.69 8.14 -5.01
CA GLY A 170 -9.74 8.44 -5.97
C GLY A 170 -9.94 9.94 -6.17
N ALA A 171 -9.96 10.72 -5.08
CA ALA A 171 -10.07 12.18 -5.16
C ALA A 171 -8.89 12.79 -5.94
N ILE A 172 -7.65 12.41 -5.59
CA ILE A 172 -6.46 12.90 -6.28
C ILE A 172 -6.45 12.46 -7.75
N ALA A 173 -6.80 11.21 -8.05
CA ALA A 173 -6.87 10.71 -9.42
C ALA A 173 -7.82 11.54 -10.29
N VAL A 174 -9.03 11.82 -9.79
CA VAL A 174 -10.02 12.63 -10.51
C VAL A 174 -9.51 14.05 -10.69
N VAL A 175 -8.97 14.68 -9.64
CA VAL A 175 -8.41 16.04 -9.72
C VAL A 175 -7.29 16.13 -10.75
N VAL A 176 -6.35 15.17 -10.74
CA VAL A 176 -5.24 15.15 -11.70
C VAL A 176 -5.74 14.88 -13.13
N TYR A 177 -6.72 14.01 -13.30
CA TYR A 177 -7.33 13.71 -14.60
C TYR A 177 -8.01 14.94 -15.21
N GLU A 178 -8.84 15.65 -14.43
CA GLU A 178 -9.66 16.77 -14.90
C GLU A 178 -8.86 18.08 -15.05
N ILE A 179 -7.86 18.32 -14.18
CA ILE A 179 -7.21 19.64 -14.06
C ILE A 179 -5.77 19.65 -14.60
N VAL A 180 -4.97 18.61 -14.32
CA VAL A 180 -3.50 18.67 -14.50
C VAL A 180 -3.05 18.19 -15.88
N GLY A 181 -3.72 17.17 -16.43
CA GLY A 181 -3.44 16.65 -17.77
C GLY A 181 -2.05 15.99 -17.97
N LEU A 182 -1.81 15.47 -19.18
CA LEU A 182 -0.66 14.60 -19.51
C LEU A 182 0.73 15.27 -19.44
N ALA A 183 0.80 16.59 -19.56
CA ALA A 183 2.08 17.31 -19.69
C ALA A 183 2.93 17.27 -18.42
N VAL A 184 2.29 17.41 -17.26
CA VAL A 184 2.95 17.33 -15.94
C VAL A 184 3.33 15.89 -15.60
N LEU A 185 2.46 14.93 -15.94
CA LEU A 185 2.66 13.51 -15.66
C LEU A 185 3.94 12.97 -16.31
N ARG A 186 4.21 13.35 -17.57
CA ARG A 186 5.36 12.87 -18.34
C ARG A 186 6.70 13.29 -17.73
N ARG A 187 6.75 14.47 -17.11
CA ARG A 187 7.96 15.02 -16.46
C ARG A 187 8.11 14.53 -15.02
N ALA A 188 6.99 14.35 -14.31
CA ALA A 188 6.97 13.73 -12.99
C ALA A 188 7.40 12.24 -13.05
N TRP A 189 7.03 11.52 -14.11
CA TRP A 189 7.31 10.09 -14.29
C TRP A 189 8.80 9.73 -14.25
N PHE A 190 9.64 10.46 -14.99
CA PHE A 190 11.08 10.19 -15.05
C PHE A 190 11.78 10.37 -13.70
N ASN A 191 11.28 11.28 -12.87
CA ASN A 191 11.76 11.43 -11.50
C ASN A 191 11.15 10.36 -10.58
N LEU A 192 9.88 10.04 -10.76
CA LEU A 192 9.13 9.11 -9.93
C LEU A 192 9.69 7.68 -10.03
N ASP A 193 10.08 7.18 -11.20
CA ASP A 193 10.64 5.83 -11.37
C ASP A 193 11.94 5.61 -10.59
N ARG A 194 12.84 6.62 -10.59
CA ARG A 194 14.09 6.57 -9.83
C ARG A 194 13.86 6.76 -8.34
N ILE A 195 13.03 7.73 -7.96
CA ILE A 195 12.62 7.92 -6.57
C ILE A 195 11.99 6.63 -6.03
N TRP A 196 11.24 5.91 -6.85
CA TRP A 196 10.62 4.65 -6.48
C TRP A 196 11.58 3.49 -6.34
N ALA A 197 12.50 3.31 -7.28
CA ALA A 197 13.55 2.32 -7.14
C ALA A 197 14.36 2.56 -5.85
N ILE A 198 14.67 3.81 -5.53
CA ILE A 198 15.32 4.19 -4.27
C ILE A 198 14.41 3.86 -3.08
N ALA A 199 13.12 4.23 -3.13
CA ALA A 199 12.16 3.94 -2.07
C ALA A 199 12.05 2.44 -1.79
N LEU A 200 11.95 1.60 -2.83
CA LEU A 200 11.94 0.13 -2.76
C LEU A 200 13.17 -0.42 -2.04
N VAL A 201 14.36 0.05 -2.44
CA VAL A 201 15.61 -0.36 -1.82
C VAL A 201 15.65 0.08 -0.35
N THR A 202 15.27 1.33 -0.04
CA THR A 202 15.30 1.84 1.33
C THR A 202 14.28 1.14 2.25
N ALA A 203 13.05 0.94 1.79
CA ALA A 203 12.00 0.25 2.56
C ALA A 203 12.34 -1.23 2.75
N GLY A 204 12.82 -1.90 1.70
CA GLY A 204 13.30 -3.27 1.79
C GLY A 204 14.49 -3.42 2.75
N ALA A 205 15.48 -2.53 2.66
CA ALA A 205 16.64 -2.52 3.55
C ALA A 205 16.25 -2.23 5.01
N PHE A 206 15.33 -1.29 5.25
CA PHE A 206 14.82 -0.99 6.58
C PHE A 206 14.03 -2.18 7.16
N THR A 207 13.19 -2.84 6.35
CA THR A 207 12.46 -4.04 6.76
C THR A 207 13.40 -5.18 7.09
N LEU A 208 14.45 -5.40 6.29
CA LEU A 208 15.49 -6.39 6.59
C LEU A 208 16.24 -6.05 7.88
N PHE A 209 16.64 -4.79 8.05
CA PHE A 209 17.37 -4.33 9.23
C PHE A 209 16.57 -4.50 10.52
N THR A 210 15.27 -4.21 10.49
CA THR A 210 14.38 -4.36 11.66
C THR A 210 13.95 -5.80 11.92
N ALA A 211 14.02 -6.67 10.91
CA ALA A 211 13.67 -8.09 11.02
C ALA A 211 14.86 -9.01 11.32
N LEU A 212 16.11 -8.53 11.25
CA LEU A 212 17.32 -9.25 11.63
C LEU A 212 17.70 -8.99 13.09
#